data_AF-A0A508YMD0-F1
#
_entry.id   AF-A0A508YMD0-F1
#
_cell.length_a   1.000
_cell.length_b   1.000
_cell.length_c   1.000
_cell.angle_alpha   90.00
_cell.angle_beta   90.00
_cell.angle_gamma   90.00
#
_symmetry.space_group_name_H-M   'P 1'
#
loop_
_entity.id
_entity.type
_entity.pdbx_description
1 polymer ?
#
loop_
_entity_poly.entity_id
_entity_poly.type
_entity_poly.pdbx_seq_one_letter_code
_entity_poly.pdbx_strand_id
1 'polypeptide(L)' 'MKIYHVMPIYWGEPRVVVAKSESEAIKMVVDYFNQFHIGHLFELDDFCAGVIDADKFSEPTIID' A
#
# COMPACT_ATOMS: atom_id res chain seq x y z
N MET A 1 6.00 12.40 6.17
CA MET A 1 5.58 11.45 5.12
C MET A 1 6.50 10.24 5.19
N LYS A 2 5.94 9.05 5.00
CA LYS A 2 6.66 7.76 5.04
C LYS A 2 6.19 6.92 3.85
N ILE A 3 7.00 5.93 3.48
CA ILE A 3 6.62 4.94 2.48
C ILE A 3 5.88 3.82 3.21
N TYR A 4 4.72 3.44 2.69
CA TYR A 4 3.87 2.38 3.23
C TYR A 4 3.72 1.27 2.20
N HIS A 5 3.89 0.03 2.66
CA HIS A 5 3.50 -1.18 1.96
C HIS A 5 2.07 -1.53 2.38
N VAL A 6 1.11 -1.39 1.47
CA VAL A 6 -0.31 -1.67 1.70
C VAL A 6 -0.63 -3.01 1.07
N MET A 7 -1.11 -3.97 1.87
CA MET A 7 -1.39 -5.34 1.44
C MET A 7 -2.88 -5.65 1.64
N PRO A 8 -3.59 -6.20 0.63
CA PRO A 8 -4.93 -6.71 0.84
C PRO A 8 -4.90 -7.94 1.75
N ILE A 9 -5.89 -8.09 2.62
CA ILE A 9 -5.96 -9.19 3.59
C ILE A 9 -6.22 -10.53 2.90
N TYR A 10 -7.11 -10.55 1.91
CA TYR A 10 -7.57 -11.79 1.29
C TYR A 10 -6.92 -12.07 -0.06
N TRP A 11 -6.97 -11.12 -0.99
CA TRP A 11 -6.51 -11.30 -2.38
C TRP A 11 -6.09 -9.97 -3.02
N GLY A 12 -5.06 -10.00 -3.85
CA GLY A 12 -4.61 -8.86 -4.66
C GLY A 12 -3.12 -8.57 -4.51
N GLU A 13 -2.59 -7.77 -5.43
CA GLU A 13 -1.20 -7.33 -5.37
C GLU A 13 -1.03 -6.17 -4.38
N PRO A 14 0.04 -6.19 -3.56
CA PRO A 14 0.30 -5.10 -2.66
C PRO A 14 0.69 -3.84 -3.42
N ARG A 15 0.48 -2.69 -2.80
CA ARG A 15 0.79 -1.37 -3.35
C ARG A 15 1.75 -0.64 -2.42
N VAL A 16 2.70 0.08 -3.00
CA VAL A 16 3.59 0.97 -2.25
C VAL A 16 3.16 2.41 -2.48
N VAL A 17 2.90 3.15 -1.40
CA VAL A 17 2.44 4.54 -1.44
C VAL A 17 3.18 5.41 -0.44
N VAL A 18 3.21 6.73 -0.70
CA VAL A 18 3.77 7.71 0.24
C VAL A 18 2.63 8.44 0.93
N ALA A 19 2.55 8.34 2.26
CA ALA A 19 1.47 8.93 3.06
C ALA A 19 1.97 9.50 4.40
N LYS A 20 1.12 10.20 5.14
CA LYS A 20 1.42 10.71 6.50
C LYS A 20 1.07 9.71 7.60
N SER A 21 0.13 8.79 7.33
CA SER A 21 -0.29 7.75 8.26
C SER A 21 -0.69 6.46 7.53
N GLU A 22 -0.84 5.37 8.28
CA GLU A 22 -1.32 4.08 7.77
C GLU A 22 -2.73 4.18 7.19
N SER A 23 -3.67 4.82 7.91
CA SER A 23 -5.03 5.01 7.41
C SER A 23 -5.08 5.84 6.13
N GLU A 24 -4.22 6.86 5.99
CA GLU A 24 -4.13 7.62 4.74
C GLU A 24 -3.58 6.76 3.60
N ALA A 25 -2.56 5.94 3.86
CA ALA A 25 -2.01 5.02 2.87
C ALA A 25 -3.05 4.00 2.37
N ILE A 26 -3.79 3.38 3.29
CA ILE A 26 -4.87 2.44 2.95
C ILE A 26 -5.96 3.15 2.15
N LYS A 27 -6.39 4.33 2.61
CA LYS A 27 -7.42 5.11 1.92
C LYS A 27 -7.05 5.42 0.47
N MET A 28 -5.81 5.85 0.22
CA MET A 28 -5.34 6.12 -1.14
C MET A 28 -5.45 4.89 -2.06
N VAL A 29 -5.15 3.70 -1.52
CA VAL A 29 -5.25 2.44 -2.27
C VAL A 29 -6.70 2.03 -2.50
N VAL A 30 -7.56 2.17 -1.48
CA VAL A 30 -9.00 1.91 -1.58
C VAL A 30 -9.66 2.83 -2.60
N ASP A 31 -9.39 4.14 -2.54
CA ASP A 31 -9.92 5.13 -3.48
C ASP A 31 -9.47 4.79 -4.93
N TYR A 32 -8.21 4.39 -5.11
CA TYR A 32 -7.69 3.95 -6.40
C TYR A 32 -8.42 2.71 -6.93
N PHE A 33 -8.62 1.67 -6.12
CA PHE A 33 -9.32 0.46 -6.58
C PHE A 33 -10.80 0.71 -6.86
N ASN A 34 -11.45 1.52 -6.03
CA ASN A 34 -12.86 1.86 -6.16
C ASN A 34 -13.14 2.80 -7.34
N GLN A 35 -12.14 3.56 -7.81
CA GLN A 35 -12.29 4.42 -8.99
C GLN A 35 -12.60 3.62 -10.27
N PHE A 36 -12.14 2.37 -10.36
CA PHE A 36 -12.23 1.55 -11.58
C PHE A 36 -13.14 0.32 -11.45
N HIS A 37 -13.68 0.04 -10.25
CA HIS A 37 -14.51 -1.14 -10.01
C HIS A 37 -16.01 -0.85 -10.06
N ILE A 38 -16.75 -1.76 -10.69
CA ILE A 38 -18.22 -1.72 -10.81
C ILE A 38 -18.89 -2.85 -9.99
N GLY A 39 -18.13 -3.83 -9.50
CA GLY A 39 -18.66 -5.04 -8.87
C GLY A 39 -18.53 -5.10 -7.33
N HIS A 40 -17.31 -4.96 -6.82
CA HIS A 40 -17.03 -4.98 -5.38
C HIS A 40 -16.34 -3.67 -4.99
N LEU A 41 -16.87 -2.99 -3.98
CA LEU A 41 -16.22 -1.83 -3.38
C LEU A 41 -15.35 -2.31 -2.23
N PHE A 42 -14.09 -1.90 -2.27
CA PHE A 42 -13.14 -2.13 -1.20
C PHE A 42 -13.38 -1.18 -0.04
N GLU A 43 -13.21 -1.68 1.18
CA GLU A 43 -13.22 -0.90 2.43
C GLU A 43 -11.81 -0.80 3.01
N LEU A 44 -11.60 0.11 3.97
CA LEU A 44 -10.30 0.27 4.62
C LEU A 44 -9.85 -1.02 5.33
N ASP A 45 -10.80 -1.71 5.95
CA ASP A 45 -10.54 -2.92 6.73
C ASP A 45 -10.20 -4.14 5.86
N ASP A 46 -10.32 -4.04 4.53
CA ASP A 46 -9.86 -5.06 3.58
C ASP A 46 -8.33 -5.06 3.40
N PHE A 47 -7.63 -4.09 3.98
CA PHE A 47 -6.20 -3.88 3.82
C PHE A 47 -5.49 -3.67 5.16
N CYS A 48 -4.21 -4.02 5.17
CA CYS A 48 -3.27 -3.59 6.21
C CYS A 48 -2.15 -2.76 5.58
N ALA A 49 -1.51 -1.89 6.36
CA ALA A 49 -0.35 -1.14 5.92
C ALA A 49 0.79 -1.29 6.91
N GLY A 50 2.02 -1.43 6.39
CA GLY A 50 3.24 -1.41 7.15
C GLY A 50 4.19 -0.33 6.65
N VAL A 51 4.88 0.36 7.55
CA VAL A 51 5.93 1.32 7.17
C VAL A 51 7.11 0.57 6.56
N ILE A 52 7.55 1.01 5.38
CA ILE A 52 8.85 0.64 4.81
C ILE A 52 9.87 1.61 5.39
N ASP A 53 10.67 1.16 6.36
CA ASP A 53 11.87 1.88 6.78
C ASP A 53 12.94 1.68 5.71
N ALA A 54 13.11 2.66 4.83
CA ALA A 54 14.15 2.65 3.80
C ALA A 54 15.54 2.41 4.41
N ASP A 55 15.77 2.92 5.63
CA ASP A 55 17.03 2.78 6.37
C ASP A 55 17.33 1.32 6.78
N LYS A 56 16.36 0.41 6.73
CA LYS A 56 16.55 -1.03 6.99
C LYS A 56 16.89 -1.83 5.75
N PHE A 57 16.76 -1.24 4.56
CA PHE A 57 17.14 -1.91 3.32
C PHE A 57 18.58 -1.54 3.01
N SER A 58 19.43 -2.57 2.83
CA SER A 58 20.76 -2.39 2.26
C SER A 58 20.65 -1.71 0.90
N GLU A 59 21.65 -0.90 0.54
CA GLU A 59 21.71 -0.27 -0.78
C GLU A 59 21.41 -1.30 -1.88
N PRO A 60 20.57 -0.97 -2.87
CA PRO A 60 20.20 -1.90 -3.92
C PRO A 60 21.47 -2.34 -4.65
N THR A 61 21.74 -3.64 -4.64
CA THR A 61 22.87 -4.20 -5.39
C THR A 61 22.52 -4.20 -6.87
N ILE A 62 23.23 -3.41 -7.66
CA ILE A 62 23.14 -3.46 -9.12
C ILE A 62 23.90 -4.71 -9.57
N ILE A 63 23.22 -5.60 -10.30
CA ILE A 63 23.82 -6.78 -10.92
C ILE A 63 24.01 -6.45 -12.41
N ASP A 64 25.26 -6.47 -12.88
CA ASP A 64 25.68 -6.28 -14.29
C ASP A 64 25.71 -7.63 -15.03
#